data_AF-A0AAD0S259-F1
#
_entry.id   AF-A0AAD0S259-F1
#
_cell.length_a   1.000
_cell.length_b   1.000
_cell.length_c   1.000
_cell.angle_alpha   90.00
_cell.angle_beta   90.00
_cell.angle_gamma   90.00
#
_symmetry.space_group_name_H-M   'P 1'
#
loop_
_entity.id
_entity.type
_entity.pdbx_description
1 polymer ?
#
loop_
_entity_poly.entity_id
_entity_poly.type
_entity_poly.pdbx_seq_one_letter_code
_entity_poly.pdbx_strand_id
1 'polypeptide(L)'
;MSYLINSSKPISSVHQLQSEGGQYIELAEAGYQIPIVWLMFFNEDDFIESKIEYMDGEGNLHYDTISLPCTTVKKAKENIENSHRFFTELFQEPEIAIGYLDKTIALFDELEYEYLILDASEYFYMNIDDAEWHLFRNAFLRNEKAKRFIFEYSGYDEAYLPYPVEEFYSNPHLDDYDRMNNSTALNPAFSDPSYRIRYPHETASSALSKADTASNKKWWQFWKSE
;
A
#
# COMPACT_ATOMS: atom_id res chain seq x y z
N MET A 1 1.79 9.07 2.36
CA MET A 1 1.29 8.05 1.42
C MET A 1 0.83 6.82 2.20
N SER A 2 0.28 5.82 1.52
CA SER A 2 -0.13 4.54 2.11
C SER A 2 0.44 3.39 1.30
N TYR A 3 0.89 2.33 1.97
CA TYR A 3 1.54 1.18 1.36
C TYR A 3 0.86 -0.13 1.74
N LEU A 4 0.74 -1.02 0.76
CA LEU A 4 0.36 -2.40 0.98
C LEU A 4 1.60 -3.30 0.78
N ILE A 5 1.95 -4.06 1.82
CA ILE A 5 3.25 -4.71 1.92
C ILE A 5 3.08 -6.19 2.25
N ASN A 6 3.84 -7.05 1.57
CA ASN A 6 4.02 -8.46 1.96
C ASN A 6 5.32 -8.60 2.76
N SER A 7 5.25 -9.13 3.98
CA SER A 7 6.36 -9.10 4.94
C SER A 7 6.62 -10.44 5.59
N SER A 8 7.90 -10.69 5.87
CA SER A 8 8.40 -11.84 6.62
C SER A 8 8.07 -11.80 8.12
N LYS A 9 7.65 -10.66 8.66
CA LYS A 9 7.38 -10.45 10.10
C LYS A 9 6.01 -9.79 10.34
N PRO A 10 5.35 -10.10 11.48
CA PRO A 10 4.08 -9.50 11.88
C PRO A 10 4.31 -8.11 12.50
N ILE A 11 4.70 -7.14 11.69
CA ILE A 11 5.00 -5.75 12.09
C ILE A 11 4.18 -4.83 11.20
N SER A 12 3.55 -3.77 11.73
CA SER A 12 2.61 -2.95 10.94
C SER A 12 3.19 -1.65 10.38
N SER A 13 4.51 -1.47 10.43
CA SER A 13 5.22 -0.30 9.87
C SER A 13 6.48 -0.71 9.12
N VAL A 14 6.71 -0.11 7.96
CA VAL A 14 7.94 -0.21 7.16
C VAL A 14 9.15 0.22 7.96
N HIS A 15 9.05 1.33 8.69
CA HIS A 15 10.15 1.84 9.48
C HIS A 15 10.60 0.81 10.54
N GLN A 16 9.63 0.24 11.24
CA GLN A 16 9.90 -0.80 12.22
C GLN A 16 10.44 -2.08 11.54
N LEU A 17 9.91 -2.48 10.39
CA LEU A 17 10.44 -3.61 9.61
C LEU A 17 11.91 -3.41 9.25
N GLN A 18 12.28 -2.23 8.74
CA GLN A 18 13.66 -1.92 8.34
C GLN A 18 14.60 -1.92 9.55
N SER A 19 14.22 -1.28 10.66
CA SER A 19 15.05 -1.24 11.88
C SER A 19 15.27 -2.62 12.50
N GLU A 20 14.29 -3.52 12.39
CA GLU A 20 14.40 -4.90 12.86
C GLU A 20 15.00 -5.87 11.82
N GLY A 21 15.45 -5.37 10.66
CA GLY A 21 16.01 -6.19 9.58
C GLY A 21 15.02 -7.19 8.97
N GLY A 22 13.74 -6.86 8.95
CA GLY A 22 12.70 -7.62 8.28
C GLY A 22 12.80 -7.49 6.76
N GLN A 23 12.48 -8.58 6.06
CA GLN A 23 12.34 -8.57 4.61
C GLN A 23 10.89 -8.30 4.23
N TYR A 24 10.69 -7.50 3.20
CA TYR A 24 9.35 -7.18 2.70
C TYR A 24 9.33 -6.83 1.21
N ILE A 25 8.15 -6.87 0.62
CA ILE A 25 7.87 -6.51 -0.76
C ILE A 25 6.78 -5.44 -0.76
N GLU A 26 7.05 -4.31 -1.37
CA GLU A 26 6.02 -3.30 -1.66
C GLU A 26 5.16 -3.83 -2.81
N LEU A 27 3.89 -4.07 -2.50
CA LEU A 27 2.95 -4.59 -3.46
C LEU A 27 2.21 -3.45 -4.17
N ALA A 28 1.88 -2.39 -3.44
CA ALA A 28 1.18 -1.23 -3.97
C ALA A 28 1.43 0.02 -3.11
N GLU A 29 1.27 1.18 -3.74
CA GLU A 29 1.37 2.50 -3.14
C GLU A 29 0.15 3.32 -3.55
N ALA A 30 -0.37 4.13 -2.62
CA ALA A 30 -1.43 5.09 -2.88
C ALA A 30 -1.08 6.45 -2.26
N GLY A 31 -1.14 7.49 -3.09
CA GLY A 31 -0.96 8.88 -2.65
C GLY A 31 -2.28 9.46 -2.14
N TYR A 32 -2.25 10.07 -0.95
CA TYR A 32 -3.37 10.83 -0.35
C TYR A 32 -4.70 10.08 -0.14
N GLN A 33 -4.74 8.76 -0.32
CA GLN A 33 -5.93 7.94 -0.08
C GLN A 33 -5.55 6.49 0.26
N ILE A 34 -6.51 5.71 0.74
CA ILE A 34 -6.40 4.28 0.96
C ILE A 34 -7.45 3.57 0.10
N PRO A 35 -7.06 2.78 -0.90
CA PRO A 35 -8.01 2.04 -1.73
C PRO A 35 -8.96 1.18 -0.90
N ILE A 36 -10.26 1.22 -1.24
CA ILE A 36 -11.31 0.52 -0.50
C ILE A 36 -11.05 -0.98 -0.46
N VAL A 37 -10.56 -1.54 -1.57
CA VAL A 37 -10.21 -2.97 -1.66
C VAL A 37 -9.10 -3.37 -0.68
N TRP A 38 -8.19 -2.46 -0.31
CA TRP A 38 -7.16 -2.76 0.70
C TRP A 38 -7.77 -2.92 2.09
N LEU A 39 -8.77 -2.11 2.42
CA LEU A 39 -9.50 -2.21 3.67
C LEU A 39 -10.24 -3.55 3.79
N MET A 40 -10.49 -4.24 2.67
CA MET A 40 -11.15 -5.55 2.64
C MET A 40 -10.24 -6.72 3.07
N PHE A 41 -8.92 -6.52 3.13
CA PHE A 41 -7.98 -7.56 3.56
C PHE A 41 -7.91 -7.74 5.08
N PHE A 42 -8.34 -6.76 5.85
CA PHE A 42 -8.13 -6.72 7.30
C PHE A 42 -9.45 -6.57 8.04
N ASN A 43 -9.49 -7.03 9.29
CA ASN A 43 -10.56 -6.81 10.25
C ASN A 43 -10.04 -5.99 11.44
N GLU A 44 -10.95 -5.55 12.30
CA GLU A 44 -10.61 -4.79 13.51
C GLU A 44 -9.61 -5.52 14.43
N ASP A 45 -9.63 -6.85 14.46
CA ASP A 45 -8.75 -7.67 15.30
C ASP A 45 -7.33 -7.85 14.73
N ASP A 46 -7.07 -7.40 13.50
CA ASP A 46 -5.76 -7.44 12.85
C ASP A 46 -4.86 -6.25 13.25
N PHE A 47 -5.35 -5.33 14.08
CA PHE A 47 -4.58 -4.16 14.48
C PHE A 47 -3.53 -4.49 15.54
N ILE A 48 -2.27 -4.20 15.22
CA ILE A 48 -1.14 -4.29 16.15
C ILE A 48 -0.53 -2.91 16.38
N GLU A 49 0.09 -2.71 17.54
CA GLU A 49 0.81 -1.47 17.82
C GLU A 49 2.13 -1.44 17.07
N SER A 50 2.39 -0.32 16.39
CA SER A 50 3.67 0.00 15.78
C SER A 50 4.16 1.36 16.24
N LYS A 51 5.47 1.44 16.42
CA LYS A 51 6.14 2.71 16.66
C LYS A 51 6.43 3.36 15.32
N ILE A 52 5.97 4.59 15.16
CA ILE A 52 6.26 5.41 13.99
C ILE A 52 7.26 6.49 14.39
N GLU A 53 8.21 6.74 13.49
CA GLU A 53 9.19 7.80 13.62
C GLU A 53 8.83 8.91 12.63
N TYR A 54 8.80 10.16 13.10
CA TYR A 54 8.55 11.31 12.25
C TYR A 54 9.42 12.50 12.67
N MET A 55 9.69 13.39 11.74
CA MET A 55 10.36 14.67 12.02
C MET A 55 9.34 15.78 12.12
N ASP A 56 9.44 16.62 13.14
CA ASP A 56 8.64 17.85 13.20
C ASP A 56 9.15 18.93 12.22
N GLY A 57 8.42 20.05 12.13
CA GLY A 57 8.80 21.17 11.28
C GLY A 57 10.11 21.88 11.68
N GLU A 58 10.69 21.54 12.82
CA GLU A 58 11.99 22.03 13.31
C GLU A 58 13.12 21.01 13.08
N GLY A 59 12.80 19.82 12.55
CA GLY A 59 13.74 18.74 12.28
C GLY A 59 14.06 17.85 13.49
N ASN A 60 13.29 17.94 14.59
CA ASN A 60 13.45 17.05 15.73
C ASN A 60 12.73 15.71 15.45
N LEU A 61 13.38 14.61 15.83
CA LEU A 61 12.81 13.27 15.72
C LEU A 61 11.86 12.99 16.88
N HIS A 62 10.63 12.60 16.55
CA HIS A 62 9.59 12.19 17.48
C HIS A 62 9.16 10.75 17.20
N TYR A 63 8.57 10.15 18.23
CA TYR A 63 8.10 8.77 18.20
C TYR A 63 6.67 8.74 18.71
N ASP A 64 5.77 8.21 17.89
CA ASP A 64 4.41 7.92 18.32
C ASP A 64 4.14 6.42 18.23
N THR A 65 3.13 5.98 19.00
CA THR A 65 2.62 4.61 18.90
C THR A 65 1.24 4.67 18.28
N ILE A 66 1.12 4.07 17.10
CA ILE A 66 -0.15 3.95 16.39
C ILE A 66 -0.51 2.49 16.22
N SER A 67 -1.80 2.19 16.09
CA SER A 67 -2.23 0.85 15.72
C SER A 67 -2.50 0.80 14.22
N LEU A 68 -1.82 -0.10 13.51
CA LEU A 68 -2.03 -0.33 12.08
C LEU A 68 -2.35 -1.81 11.82
N PRO A 69 -3.07 -2.13 10.73
CA PRO A 69 -3.48 -3.50 10.47
C PRO A 69 -2.34 -4.34 9.89
N CYS A 70 -2.15 -5.52 10.49
CA CYS A 70 -1.24 -6.56 10.04
C CYS A 70 -1.92 -7.92 10.21
N THR A 71 -1.97 -8.70 9.13
CA THR A 71 -2.59 -10.02 9.15
C THR A 71 -1.75 -11.02 8.37
N THR A 72 -2.16 -12.30 8.36
CA THR A 72 -1.52 -13.29 7.48
C THR A 72 -2.09 -13.20 6.07
N VAL A 73 -1.29 -13.48 5.05
CA VAL A 73 -1.76 -13.55 3.65
C VAL A 73 -2.96 -14.50 3.51
N LYS A 74 -2.93 -15.61 4.25
CA LYS A 74 -4.06 -16.55 4.31
C LYS A 74 -5.34 -15.90 4.84
N LYS A 75 -5.27 -15.24 6.02
CA LYS A 75 -6.42 -14.54 6.61
C LYS A 75 -6.88 -13.38 5.73
N ALA A 76 -5.96 -12.64 5.09
CA ALA A 76 -6.28 -11.58 4.14
C ALA A 76 -7.09 -12.08 2.94
N LYS A 77 -6.69 -13.23 2.35
CA LYS A 77 -7.41 -13.87 1.26
C LYS A 77 -8.82 -14.31 1.70
N GLU A 78 -8.92 -14.96 2.85
CA GLU A 78 -10.23 -15.33 3.43
C GLU A 78 -11.10 -14.09 3.70
N ASN A 79 -10.52 -13.00 4.21
CA ASN A 79 -11.24 -11.77 4.49
C ASN A 79 -11.83 -11.12 3.23
N ILE A 80 -11.04 -10.97 2.16
CA ILE A 80 -11.53 -10.35 0.93
C ILE A 80 -12.58 -11.23 0.23
N GLU A 81 -12.37 -12.55 0.18
CA GLU A 81 -13.34 -13.49 -0.40
C GLU A 81 -14.68 -13.46 0.34
N ASN A 82 -14.66 -13.34 1.68
CA ASN A 82 -15.86 -13.22 2.50
C ASN A 82 -16.47 -11.81 2.51
N SER A 83 -15.75 -10.80 2.02
CA SER A 83 -16.21 -9.41 2.01
C SER A 83 -17.15 -9.08 0.86
N HIS A 84 -17.36 -9.99 -0.10
CA HIS A 84 -18.15 -9.74 -1.32
C HIS A 84 -19.50 -9.07 -1.02
N ARG A 85 -20.30 -9.63 -0.11
CA ARG A 85 -21.61 -9.08 0.22
C ARG A 85 -21.50 -7.65 0.77
N PHE A 86 -20.71 -7.48 1.82
CA PHE A 86 -20.51 -6.18 2.47
C PHE A 86 -20.00 -5.14 1.47
N PHE A 87 -19.00 -5.50 0.66
CA PHE A 87 -18.41 -4.63 -0.35
C PHE A 87 -19.44 -4.18 -1.39
N THR A 88 -20.25 -5.09 -1.92
CA THR A 88 -21.30 -4.74 -2.89
C THR A 88 -22.40 -3.85 -2.30
N GLU A 89 -22.72 -4.01 -1.01
CA GLU A 89 -23.73 -3.20 -0.31
C GLU A 89 -23.28 -1.74 -0.11
N LEU A 90 -21.98 -1.41 -0.28
CA LEU A 90 -21.48 -0.04 -0.15
C LEU A 90 -21.92 0.86 -1.31
N PHE A 91 -22.08 0.31 -2.51
CA PHE A 91 -22.14 1.06 -3.77
C PHE A 91 -23.52 1.02 -4.43
N GLN A 92 -23.84 2.08 -5.19
CA GLN A 92 -25.09 2.17 -5.96
C GLN A 92 -25.13 1.18 -7.13
N GLU A 93 -23.99 0.91 -7.75
CA GLU A 93 -23.83 -0.02 -8.88
C GLU A 93 -22.85 -1.16 -8.52
N PRO A 94 -23.33 -2.22 -7.84
CA PRO A 94 -22.49 -3.32 -7.36
C PRO A 94 -21.66 -4.01 -8.43
N GLU A 95 -22.20 -4.12 -9.65
CA GLU A 95 -21.56 -4.80 -10.78
C GLU A 95 -20.29 -4.08 -11.27
N ILE A 96 -20.21 -2.77 -11.08
CA ILE A 96 -18.98 -2.01 -11.39
C ILE A 96 -17.92 -2.31 -10.32
N ALA A 97 -18.32 -2.25 -9.04
CA ALA A 97 -17.42 -2.45 -7.93
C ALA A 97 -16.85 -3.87 -7.90
N ILE A 98 -17.66 -4.89 -8.19
CA ILE A 98 -17.23 -6.29 -8.08
C ILE A 98 -16.06 -6.63 -9.01
N GLY A 99 -16.01 -6.01 -10.19
CA GLY A 99 -14.87 -6.18 -11.11
C GLY A 99 -13.52 -5.79 -10.49
N TYR A 100 -13.50 -4.77 -9.62
CA TYR A 100 -12.29 -4.38 -8.89
C TYR A 100 -11.93 -5.40 -7.79
N LEU A 101 -12.93 -5.94 -7.09
CA LEU A 101 -12.73 -6.96 -6.07
C LEU A 101 -12.15 -8.25 -6.67
N ASP A 102 -12.75 -8.75 -7.75
CA ASP A 102 -12.33 -9.97 -8.44
C ASP A 102 -10.90 -9.83 -8.98
N LYS A 103 -10.59 -8.69 -9.62
CA LYS A 103 -9.23 -8.39 -10.05
C LYS A 103 -8.24 -8.41 -8.88
N THR A 104 -8.65 -7.87 -7.73
CA THR A 104 -7.81 -7.83 -6.52
C THR A 104 -7.53 -9.22 -5.97
N ILE A 105 -8.55 -10.10 -5.91
CA ILE A 105 -8.41 -11.47 -5.42
C ILE A 105 -7.43 -12.27 -6.29
N ALA A 106 -7.47 -12.09 -7.61
CA ALA A 106 -6.57 -12.78 -8.55
C ALA A 106 -5.08 -12.45 -8.32
N LEU A 107 -4.77 -11.33 -7.67
CA LEU A 107 -3.39 -10.85 -7.47
C LEU A 107 -2.72 -11.44 -6.21
N PHE A 108 -3.45 -12.22 -5.41
CA PHE A 108 -2.94 -12.85 -4.17
C PHE A 108 -2.13 -14.13 -4.40
N ASP A 109 -2.20 -14.73 -5.59
CA ASP A 109 -1.66 -16.07 -5.82
C ASP A 109 -0.11 -16.12 -5.86
N GLU A 110 0.58 -14.98 -5.68
CA GLU A 110 2.03 -14.86 -5.78
C GLU A 110 2.66 -14.00 -4.67
N LEU A 111 2.15 -14.08 -3.44
CA LEU A 111 2.81 -13.44 -2.29
C LEU A 111 3.84 -14.39 -1.66
N GLU A 112 5.05 -13.88 -1.43
CA GLU A 112 6.22 -14.67 -1.00
C GLU A 112 6.25 -14.90 0.51
N TYR A 113 5.91 -13.87 1.27
CA TYR A 113 5.99 -13.88 2.71
C TYR A 113 4.63 -14.13 3.37
N GLU A 114 4.65 -14.48 4.66
CA GLU A 114 3.46 -14.91 5.41
C GLU A 114 2.50 -13.76 5.75
N TYR A 115 3.00 -12.53 5.92
CA TYR A 115 2.20 -11.43 6.44
C TYR A 115 1.85 -10.40 5.36
N LEU A 116 0.69 -9.78 5.52
CA LEU A 116 0.23 -8.62 4.77
C LEU A 116 0.05 -7.44 5.74
N ILE A 117 0.50 -6.27 5.34
CA ILE A 117 0.52 -5.06 6.16
C ILE A 117 -0.03 -3.90 5.35
N LEU A 118 -0.87 -3.09 5.98
CA LEU A 118 -1.22 -1.76 5.49
C LEU A 118 -0.48 -0.72 6.34
N ASP A 119 0.59 -0.17 5.79
CA ASP A 119 1.29 0.95 6.41
C ASP A 119 0.68 2.26 5.92
N ALA A 120 -0.16 2.87 6.76
CA ALA A 120 -0.81 4.16 6.52
C ALA A 120 -0.25 5.27 7.42
N SER A 121 0.94 5.07 8.00
CA SER A 121 1.53 6.00 8.98
C SER A 121 1.71 7.42 8.43
N GLU A 122 2.24 7.55 7.21
CA GLU A 122 2.42 8.85 6.58
C GLU A 122 1.07 9.49 6.18
N TYR A 123 0.09 8.69 5.76
CA TYR A 123 -1.26 9.19 5.51
C TYR A 123 -1.89 9.79 6.77
N PHE A 124 -1.74 9.12 7.93
CA PHE A 124 -2.22 9.63 9.21
C PHE A 124 -1.57 10.96 9.56
N TYR A 125 -0.24 11.01 9.51
CA TYR A 125 0.53 12.20 9.84
C TYR A 125 0.12 13.43 9.00
N MET A 126 -0.19 13.21 7.73
CA MET A 126 -0.51 14.29 6.80
C MET A 126 -1.98 14.69 6.77
N ASN A 127 -2.91 13.78 7.09
CA ASN A 127 -4.33 13.96 6.79
C ASN A 127 -5.28 13.79 7.98
N ILE A 128 -4.82 13.24 9.11
CA ILE A 128 -5.68 12.95 10.26
C ILE A 128 -5.09 13.57 11.52
N ASP A 129 -5.93 14.25 12.28
CA ASP A 129 -5.59 14.72 13.62
C ASP A 129 -5.20 13.54 14.53
N ASP A 130 -4.16 13.71 15.34
CA ASP A 130 -3.60 12.65 16.19
C ASP A 130 -4.65 12.11 17.18
N ALA A 131 -5.54 12.97 17.67
CA ALA A 131 -6.65 12.58 18.52
C ALA A 131 -7.65 11.65 17.82
N GLU A 132 -7.69 11.63 16.49
CA GLU A 132 -8.65 10.90 15.67
C GLU A 132 -8.09 9.59 15.07
N TRP A 133 -6.79 9.32 15.20
CA TRP A 133 -6.17 8.10 14.63
C TRP A 133 -6.85 6.79 15.08
N HIS A 134 -7.39 6.76 16.29
CA HIS A 134 -8.13 5.61 16.81
C HIS A 134 -9.41 5.28 16.02
N LEU A 135 -9.98 6.26 15.30
CA LEU A 135 -11.19 6.09 14.49
C LEU A 135 -10.94 5.26 13.23
N PHE A 136 -9.69 5.10 12.80
CA PHE A 136 -9.35 4.33 11.60
C PHE A 136 -9.84 2.88 11.68
N ARG A 137 -9.81 2.27 12.87
CA ARG A 137 -10.33 0.92 13.13
C ARG A 137 -11.80 0.75 12.72
N ASN A 138 -12.59 1.83 12.72
CA ASN A 138 -14.00 1.77 12.34
C ASN A 138 -14.21 1.36 10.87
N ALA A 139 -13.24 1.63 9.98
CA ALA A 139 -13.30 1.22 8.58
C ALA A 139 -13.25 -0.33 8.41
N PHE A 140 -12.84 -1.05 9.44
CA PHE A 140 -12.62 -2.50 9.41
C PHE A 140 -13.71 -3.30 10.16
N LEU A 141 -14.76 -2.63 10.63
CA LEU A 141 -15.87 -3.26 11.38
C LEU A 141 -16.87 -4.04 10.51
N ARG A 142 -16.79 -3.93 9.17
CA ARG A 142 -17.68 -4.61 8.21
C ARG A 142 -19.18 -4.42 8.51
N ASN A 143 -19.57 -3.20 8.85
CA ASN A 143 -20.96 -2.84 9.14
C ASN A 143 -21.28 -1.42 8.63
N GLU A 144 -22.52 -0.97 8.84
CA GLU A 144 -22.99 0.36 8.41
C GLU A 144 -22.10 1.53 8.86
N LYS A 145 -21.48 1.43 10.05
CA LYS A 145 -20.59 2.50 10.53
C LYS A 145 -19.32 2.56 9.70
N ALA A 146 -18.83 1.42 9.21
CA ALA A 146 -17.60 1.34 8.44
C ALA A 146 -17.72 2.09 7.11
N LYS A 147 -18.90 2.13 6.48
CA LYS A 147 -19.10 2.78 5.17
C LYS A 147 -18.58 4.22 5.14
N ARG A 148 -18.95 5.04 6.14
CA ARG A 148 -18.50 6.43 6.22
C ARG A 148 -16.97 6.52 6.23
N PHE A 149 -16.32 5.76 7.10
CA PHE A 149 -14.86 5.79 7.24
C PHE A 149 -14.15 5.23 6.01
N ILE A 150 -14.69 4.18 5.40
CA ILE A 150 -14.17 3.63 4.14
C ILE A 150 -14.17 4.70 3.05
N PHE A 151 -15.26 5.46 2.90
CA PHE A 151 -15.35 6.51 1.88
C PHE A 151 -14.48 7.72 2.20
N GLU A 152 -14.42 8.11 3.48
CA GLU A 152 -13.57 9.19 3.97
C GLU A 152 -12.08 8.91 3.69
N TYR A 153 -11.57 7.73 4.04
CA TYR A 153 -10.15 7.39 3.86
C TYR A 153 -9.77 7.09 2.40
N SER A 154 -10.73 6.67 1.57
CA SER A 154 -10.50 6.39 0.15
C SER A 154 -10.73 7.59 -0.76
N GLY A 155 -11.33 8.68 -0.26
CA GLY A 155 -11.73 9.82 -1.07
C GLY A 155 -12.87 9.51 -2.04
N TYR A 156 -13.64 8.44 -1.81
CA TYR A 156 -14.75 8.04 -2.68
C TYR A 156 -15.94 8.99 -2.53
N ASP A 157 -16.39 9.57 -3.65
CA ASP A 157 -17.56 10.46 -3.69
C ASP A 157 -18.80 9.73 -4.20
N GLU A 158 -19.82 9.59 -3.35
CA GLU A 158 -21.07 8.90 -3.68
C GLU A 158 -21.86 9.53 -4.83
N ALA A 159 -21.56 10.78 -5.21
CA ALA A 159 -22.24 11.46 -6.31
C ALA A 159 -21.85 10.90 -7.69
N TYR A 160 -20.73 10.20 -7.80
CA TYR A 160 -20.17 9.77 -9.08
C TYR A 160 -19.96 8.26 -9.15
N LEU A 161 -20.20 7.69 -10.34
CA LEU A 161 -19.95 6.27 -10.58
C LEU A 161 -18.53 6.06 -11.09
N PRO A 162 -17.78 5.08 -10.56
CA PRO A 162 -16.50 4.69 -11.14
C PRO A 162 -16.67 4.15 -12.56
N TYR A 163 -15.57 4.04 -13.29
CA TYR A 163 -15.53 3.30 -14.54
C TYR A 163 -15.59 1.79 -14.26
N PRO A 164 -16.25 1.00 -15.12
CA PRO A 164 -16.04 -0.45 -15.17
C PRO A 164 -14.55 -0.78 -15.21
N VAL A 165 -14.12 -1.80 -14.47
CA VAL A 165 -12.70 -2.15 -14.32
C VAL A 165 -11.99 -2.31 -15.67
N GLU A 166 -12.63 -2.98 -16.64
CA GLU A 166 -12.04 -3.18 -17.96
C GLU A 166 -11.86 -1.85 -18.72
N GLU A 167 -12.83 -0.93 -18.62
CA GLU A 167 -12.73 0.38 -19.24
C GLU A 167 -11.61 1.21 -18.60
N PHE A 168 -11.52 1.20 -17.27
CA PHE A 168 -10.50 1.94 -16.52
C PHE A 168 -9.07 1.55 -16.92
N TYR A 169 -8.83 0.27 -17.18
CA TYR A 169 -7.51 -0.24 -17.52
C TYR A 169 -7.19 -0.24 -19.02
N SER A 170 -8.21 -0.30 -19.89
CA SER A 170 -8.00 -0.42 -21.35
C SER A 170 -8.07 0.91 -22.09
N ASN A 171 -8.72 1.93 -21.54
CA ASN A 171 -8.93 3.21 -22.20
C ASN A 171 -7.91 4.27 -21.73
N PRO A 172 -6.92 4.66 -22.54
CA PRO A 172 -5.96 5.71 -22.17
C PRO A 172 -6.53 7.14 -22.32
N HIS A 173 -7.79 7.28 -22.71
CA HIS A 173 -8.44 8.57 -23.02
C HIS A 173 -9.58 8.92 -22.07
N LEU A 174 -9.60 8.34 -20.86
CA LEU A 174 -10.54 8.75 -19.81
C LEU A 174 -10.24 10.19 -19.38
N ASP A 175 -11.27 11.03 -19.32
CA ASP A 175 -11.14 12.46 -19.07
C ASP A 175 -12.08 12.98 -17.95
N ASP A 176 -13.08 12.21 -17.54
CA ASP A 176 -13.90 12.53 -16.36
C ASP A 176 -13.12 12.33 -15.06
N TYR A 177 -12.70 13.44 -14.47
CA TYR A 177 -11.89 13.47 -13.25
C TYR A 177 -12.58 12.79 -12.05
N ASP A 178 -13.87 13.02 -11.85
CA ASP A 178 -14.59 12.52 -10.68
C ASP A 178 -14.78 11.00 -10.77
N ARG A 179 -15.10 10.51 -11.98
CA ARG A 179 -15.15 9.06 -12.23
C ARG A 179 -13.77 8.41 -12.12
N MET A 180 -12.72 9.07 -12.58
CA MET A 180 -11.34 8.61 -12.42
C MET A 180 -10.95 8.53 -10.94
N ASN A 181 -11.30 9.53 -10.13
CA ASN A 181 -11.05 9.54 -8.70
C ASN A 181 -11.70 8.32 -8.01
N ASN A 182 -12.99 8.08 -8.25
CA ASN A 182 -13.68 6.92 -7.68
C ASN A 182 -13.15 5.58 -8.20
N SER A 183 -12.72 5.52 -9.47
CA SER A 183 -12.06 4.33 -10.02
C SER A 183 -10.73 4.07 -9.33
N THR A 184 -9.99 5.13 -9.01
CA THR A 184 -8.71 5.05 -8.28
C THR A 184 -8.94 4.65 -6.82
N ALA A 185 -10.01 5.11 -6.17
CA ALA A 185 -10.41 4.69 -4.83
C ALA A 185 -10.75 3.19 -4.74
N LEU A 186 -11.20 2.57 -5.84
CA LEU A 186 -11.44 1.12 -5.92
C LEU A 186 -10.24 0.33 -6.43
N ASN A 187 -9.29 0.98 -7.08
CA ASN A 187 -8.16 0.32 -7.72
C ASN A 187 -7.19 -0.26 -6.68
N PRO A 188 -6.90 -1.58 -6.67
CA PRO A 188 -5.89 -2.14 -5.78
C PRO A 188 -4.47 -1.61 -6.06
N ALA A 189 -4.21 -1.06 -7.25
CA ALA A 189 -2.90 -0.58 -7.68
C ALA A 189 -1.77 -1.61 -7.44
N PHE A 190 -2.12 -2.89 -7.41
CA PHE A 190 -1.17 -3.97 -7.16
C PHE A 190 -0.21 -4.08 -8.33
N SER A 191 1.07 -3.93 -8.04
CA SER A 191 2.14 -4.06 -9.01
C SER A 191 2.21 -5.50 -9.51
N ASP A 192 2.40 -5.64 -10.82
CA ASP A 192 2.78 -6.91 -11.43
C ASP A 192 3.97 -7.51 -10.66
N PRO A 193 3.97 -8.83 -10.38
CA PRO A 193 5.05 -9.50 -9.67
C PRO A 193 6.46 -9.12 -10.13
N SER A 194 6.65 -8.85 -11.43
CA SER A 194 7.94 -8.46 -12.02
C SER A 194 8.39 -7.03 -11.69
N TYR A 195 7.49 -6.14 -11.28
CA TYR A 195 7.78 -4.75 -10.92
C TYR A 195 7.79 -4.48 -9.41
N ARG A 196 7.51 -5.49 -8.59
CA ARG A 196 7.46 -5.34 -7.13
C ARG A 196 8.83 -5.04 -6.55
N ILE A 197 8.89 -4.05 -5.66
CA ILE A 197 10.14 -3.61 -5.04
C ILE A 197 10.40 -4.44 -3.79
N ARG A 198 11.59 -5.04 -3.71
CA ARG A 198 12.01 -5.94 -2.63
C ARG A 198 12.97 -5.24 -1.67
N TYR A 199 12.80 -5.51 -0.38
CA TYR A 199 13.58 -4.94 0.71
C TYR A 199 14.10 -6.02 1.69
N PRO A 200 15.32 -5.86 2.24
CA PRO A 200 16.32 -4.87 1.81
C PRO A 200 16.64 -5.10 0.32
N HIS A 201 16.94 -4.03 -0.42
CA HIS A 201 17.21 -4.17 -1.85
C HIS A 201 18.22 -5.28 -2.05
N GLU A 202 17.89 -6.21 -2.94
CA GLU A 202 18.87 -7.17 -3.43
C GLU A 202 20.00 -6.33 -4.02
N THR A 203 21.07 -6.16 -3.24
CA THR A 203 22.30 -5.63 -3.79
C THR A 203 22.66 -6.64 -4.86
N ALA A 204 22.61 -6.20 -6.12
CA ALA A 204 23.10 -7.00 -7.23
C ALA A 204 24.46 -7.51 -6.79
N SER A 205 24.53 -8.81 -6.46
CA SER A 205 25.76 -9.44 -6.01
C SER A 205 26.82 -9.02 -7.00
N SER A 206 27.90 -8.45 -6.49
CA SER A 206 29.00 -7.91 -7.27
C SER A 206 29.62 -9.01 -8.15
N ALA A 207 29.01 -9.25 -9.31
CA ALA A 207 29.58 -9.97 -10.43
C ALA A 207 30.62 -9.11 -11.17
N LEU A 208 31.30 -8.22 -10.42
CA LEU A 208 32.55 -7.57 -10.78
C LEU A 208 33.61 -7.95 -9.75
N SER A 209 33.71 -9.24 -9.43
CA SER A 209 34.97 -9.79 -8.93
C SER A 209 35.68 -10.46 -10.11
N LYS A 210 36.88 -9.94 -10.42
CA LYS A 210 37.81 -10.29 -11.51
C LYS A 210 37.62 -9.52 -12.82
N ALA A 211 37.82 -8.21 -12.76
CA ALA A 211 38.54 -7.52 -13.83
C ALA A 211 39.72 -6.79 -13.19
N ASP A 212 40.88 -7.40 -13.39
CA ASP A 212 42.25 -6.89 -13.33
C ASP A 212 42.55 -5.59 -12.56
N THR A 213 43.52 -5.73 -11.65
CA THR A 213 44.39 -4.67 -11.16
C THR A 213 44.89 -3.78 -12.30
N ALA A 214 44.20 -2.68 -12.57
CA ALA A 214 44.63 -1.68 -13.54
C ALA A 214 44.77 -0.30 -12.87
N SER A 215 46.03 0.00 -12.52
CA SER A 215 46.64 1.33 -12.62
C SER A 215 45.85 2.52 -12.03
N ASN A 216 46.28 2.92 -10.84
CA ASN A 216 45.91 4.12 -10.09
C ASN A 216 46.39 5.42 -10.80
N LYS A 217 45.84 5.76 -11.97
CA LYS A 217 46.10 7.04 -12.65
C LYS A 217 44.92 7.99 -12.48
N LYS A 218 45.22 9.15 -11.90
CA LYS A 218 44.27 10.22 -11.65
C LYS A 218 43.88 10.91 -12.97
N TRP A 219 42.59 11.19 -13.12
CA TRP A 219 41.89 11.58 -14.35
C TRP A 219 42.46 12.80 -15.10
N TRP A 220 43.25 13.66 -14.44
CA TRP A 220 43.89 14.81 -15.08
C TRP A 220 45.15 14.48 -15.88
N GLN A 221 45.67 13.25 -15.80
CA GLN A 221 46.85 12.84 -16.58
C GLN A 221 46.55 12.52 -18.06
N PHE A 222 45.28 12.48 -18.47
CA PHE A 222 44.87 12.19 -19.85
C PHE A 222 44.97 13.38 -20.81
N TRP A 223 45.17 14.60 -20.31
CA TRP A 223 45.21 15.83 -21.15
C TRP A 223 46.62 16.36 -21.42
N LYS A 224 47.66 15.59 -21.06
CA LYS A 224 49.06 15.95 -21.32
C LYS A 224 49.76 14.84 -22.11
N SER A 225 49.40 14.70 -23.37
CA SER A 225 50.30 14.16 -24.40
C SER A 225 49.68 14.41 -25.78
N GLU A 226 50.27 15.42 -26.43
CA GLU A 226 50.29 15.80 -27.86
C GLU A 226 48.99 16.22 -28.55
#